data_AF-A0A7K6MPG8-F1
#
_entry.id   AF-A0A7K6MPG8-F1
#
_cell.length_a   1.000
_cell.length_b   1.000
_cell.length_c   1.000
_cell.angle_alpha   90.00
_cell.angle_beta   90.00
_cell.angle_gamma   90.00
#
_symmetry.space_group_name_H-M   'P 1'
#
loop_
_entity.id
_entity.type
_entity.pdbx_description
1 polymer ?
#
loop_
_entity_poly.entity_id
_entity_poly.type
_entity_poly.pdbx_seq_one_letter_code
_entity_poly.pdbx_strand_id
1 'polypeptide(L)'
;QCIVWDWDSNGKHDFIGEFSSTFKEMRGAMEGRQVQWECINPKYKAKKKNYKNSGIVILNQCKIHKMHSFLDYIMGGCQIQFTVAIDFTASNGDPRNSCSLHYIHPYQPNEYLKALVAVGEICQDYDSDKMFPAFGFGARIPPEYKVSHDFAINFNEDNPECAGNAHSRTDCHTYQSCLPKLQLYGPTNIAPIIQKVAKSASEETNTKEASQYFILLILTDGVITDMADTREAIVHASHLPMSVIIVGVGNADFSDMQMLDGDDGILRSPKGEPVLRDIVQFVPFRNFKHASPAALAKSVLAEVPNQVVDYYNGKGIKPKCMSEYESSRTLAP
;
A
#
# COMPACT_ATOMS: atom_id res chain seq x y z
N GLN A 1 -13.69 -15.83 24.06
CA GLN A 1 -13.54 -15.45 25.49
C GLN A 1 -13.47 -13.94 25.54
N CYS A 2 -14.19 -13.32 26.47
CA CYS A 2 -14.28 -11.87 26.63
C CYS A 2 -13.83 -11.51 28.05
N ILE A 3 -13.04 -10.45 28.17
CA ILE A 3 -12.43 -10.02 29.43
C ILE A 3 -12.86 -8.58 29.71
N VAL A 4 -13.19 -8.31 30.97
CA VAL A 4 -13.63 -7.00 31.44
C VAL A 4 -12.61 -6.47 32.45
N TRP A 5 -12.15 -5.24 32.20
CA TRP A 5 -11.16 -4.53 33.01
C TRP A 5 -11.72 -3.18 33.46
N ASP A 6 -11.31 -2.76 34.64
CA ASP A 6 -11.41 -1.37 35.08
C ASP A 6 -10.14 -0.64 34.63
N TRP A 7 -10.30 0.46 33.90
CA TRP A 7 -9.16 1.17 33.30
C TRP A 7 -8.59 2.19 34.28
N ASP A 8 -7.33 1.99 34.67
CA ASP A 8 -6.53 3.00 35.37
C ASP A 8 -5.51 3.73 34.50
N SER A 9 -5.44 5.05 34.64
CA SER A 9 -4.50 5.95 33.93
C SER A 9 -3.01 5.69 34.20
N ASN A 10 -2.69 4.98 35.28
CA ASN A 10 -1.33 4.57 35.64
C ASN A 10 -0.87 3.27 34.93
N GLY A 11 -1.71 2.70 34.07
CA GLY A 11 -1.45 1.46 33.33
C GLY A 11 -1.66 0.17 34.12
N LYS A 12 -2.05 0.26 35.40
CA LYS A 12 -2.36 -0.91 36.25
C LYS A 12 -3.87 -1.17 36.28
N HIS A 13 -4.41 -1.65 35.18
CA HIS A 13 -5.83 -1.96 35.05
C HIS A 13 -6.25 -3.10 35.98
N ASP A 14 -7.42 -2.97 36.60
CA ASP A 14 -7.95 -3.95 37.55
C ASP A 14 -8.88 -4.96 36.85
N PHE A 15 -8.60 -6.25 37.03
CA PHE A 15 -9.39 -7.31 36.42
C PHE A 15 -10.76 -7.44 37.11
N ILE A 16 -11.84 -7.16 36.38
CA ILE A 16 -13.22 -7.28 36.89
C ILE A 16 -13.69 -8.72 36.80
N GLY A 17 -13.54 -9.36 35.63
CA GLY A 17 -13.97 -10.72 35.35
C GLY A 17 -13.94 -11.08 33.88
N GLU A 18 -14.40 -12.29 33.56
CA GLU A 18 -14.44 -12.83 32.22
C GLU A 18 -15.73 -13.63 31.98
N PHE A 19 -16.08 -13.80 30.71
CA PHE A 19 -17.14 -14.70 30.28
C PHE A 19 -16.80 -15.29 28.90
N SER A 20 -17.47 -16.37 28.54
CA SER A 20 -17.37 -16.98 27.21
C SER A 20 -18.71 -16.97 26.54
N SER A 21 -18.70 -16.74 25.22
CA SER A 21 -19.88 -16.78 24.39
C SER A 21 -19.53 -17.32 23.01
N THR A 22 -20.54 -17.82 22.30
CA THR A 22 -20.45 -18.19 20.89
C THR A 22 -21.18 -17.18 20.01
N PHE A 23 -20.76 -17.04 18.74
CA PHE A 23 -21.50 -16.24 17.77
C PHE A 23 -22.97 -16.67 17.65
N LYS A 24 -23.25 -17.97 17.79
CA LYS A 24 -24.62 -18.52 17.77
C LYS A 24 -25.50 -17.93 18.88
N GLU A 25 -24.95 -17.72 20.09
CA GLU A 25 -25.67 -17.08 21.19
C GLU A 25 -25.88 -15.58 20.92
N MET A 26 -24.83 -14.89 20.45
CA MET A 26 -24.89 -13.46 20.13
C MET A 26 -25.96 -13.13 19.09
N ARG A 27 -26.20 -14.03 18.12
CA ARG A 27 -27.29 -13.88 17.13
C ARG A 27 -28.67 -13.75 17.75
N GLY A 28 -28.89 -14.21 18.98
CA GLY A 28 -30.16 -13.97 19.68
C GLY A 28 -30.51 -12.48 19.77
N ALA A 29 -29.51 -11.60 19.87
CA ALA A 29 -29.71 -10.15 19.88
C ALA A 29 -30.22 -9.61 18.55
N MET A 30 -29.92 -10.29 17.43
CA MET A 30 -30.46 -9.95 16.11
C MET A 30 -31.95 -10.29 15.98
N GLU A 31 -32.40 -11.30 16.73
CA GLU A 31 -33.79 -11.77 16.79
C GLU A 31 -34.62 -10.99 17.82
N GLY A 32 -34.07 -9.90 18.40
CA GLY A 32 -34.72 -9.10 19.43
C GLY A 32 -34.70 -9.71 20.83
N ARG A 33 -33.95 -10.80 21.05
CA ARG A 33 -33.79 -11.40 22.39
C ARG A 33 -32.73 -10.63 23.18
N GLN A 34 -32.98 -10.41 24.46
CA GLN A 34 -31.96 -9.89 25.38
C GLN A 34 -30.89 -10.98 25.60
N VAL A 35 -29.67 -10.73 25.12
CA VAL A 35 -28.53 -11.63 25.32
C VAL A 35 -27.63 -11.04 26.38
N GLN A 36 -27.36 -11.82 27.43
CA GLN A 36 -26.55 -11.39 28.57
C GLN A 36 -25.72 -12.53 29.15
N TRP A 37 -24.58 -12.18 29.75
CA TRP A 37 -23.67 -13.13 30.41
C TRP A 37 -23.25 -12.62 31.77
N GLU A 38 -23.09 -13.53 32.72
CA GLU A 38 -22.48 -13.23 34.01
C GLU A 38 -20.97 -13.04 33.84
N CYS A 39 -20.45 -11.91 34.30
CA CYS A 39 -19.02 -11.65 34.33
C CYS A 39 -18.42 -12.30 35.58
N ILE A 40 -17.52 -13.26 35.42
CA ILE A 40 -16.99 -14.06 36.53
C ILE A 40 -15.52 -13.73 36.77
N ASN A 41 -15.17 -13.42 38.01
CA ASN A 41 -13.80 -13.29 38.47
C ASN A 41 -13.35 -14.62 39.10
N PRO A 42 -12.42 -15.37 38.50
CA PRO A 42 -12.00 -16.67 39.02
C PRO A 42 -11.40 -16.57 40.43
N LYS A 43 -10.67 -15.47 40.74
CA LYS A 43 -10.08 -15.24 42.06
C LYS A 43 -11.15 -15.03 43.12
N TYR A 44 -12.19 -14.25 42.81
CA TYR A 44 -13.32 -14.06 43.74
C TYR A 44 -14.17 -15.32 43.87
N LYS A 45 -14.44 -16.03 42.78
CA LYS A 45 -15.17 -17.30 42.81
C LYS A 45 -14.48 -18.34 43.69
N ALA A 46 -13.14 -18.38 43.68
CA ALA A 46 -12.37 -19.29 44.53
C ALA A 46 -12.29 -18.84 46.01
N LYS A 47 -12.29 -17.53 46.29
CA LYS A 47 -12.02 -17.00 47.65
C LYS A 47 -13.28 -16.60 48.43
N LYS A 48 -14.35 -16.15 47.77
CA LYS A 48 -15.52 -15.54 48.41
C LYS A 48 -16.70 -16.52 48.41
N LYS A 49 -17.11 -16.97 49.60
CA LYS A 49 -18.20 -17.96 49.80
C LYS A 49 -19.55 -17.60 49.15
N ASN A 50 -19.90 -16.31 49.09
CA ASN A 50 -21.19 -15.82 48.58
C ASN A 50 -21.07 -15.07 47.25
N TYR A 51 -19.98 -15.29 46.50
CA TYR A 51 -19.78 -14.63 45.22
C TYR A 51 -20.68 -15.25 44.14
N LYS A 52 -21.48 -14.41 43.47
CA LYS A 52 -22.29 -14.80 42.31
C LYS A 52 -21.61 -14.42 41.00
N ASN A 53 -21.39 -13.13 40.80
CA ASN A 53 -20.71 -12.58 39.63
C ASN A 53 -20.16 -11.17 39.96
N SER A 54 -19.37 -10.60 39.05
CA SER A 54 -18.84 -9.24 39.08
C SER A 54 -19.68 -8.26 38.25
N GLY A 55 -20.92 -8.63 37.92
CA GLY A 55 -21.81 -7.88 37.03
C GLY A 55 -22.34 -8.72 35.87
N ILE A 56 -23.23 -8.12 35.09
CA ILE A 56 -23.87 -8.72 33.92
C ILE A 56 -23.47 -7.90 32.69
N VAL A 57 -22.96 -8.57 31.66
CA VAL A 57 -22.66 -7.97 30.36
C VAL A 57 -23.84 -8.21 29.44
N ILE A 58 -24.39 -7.14 28.85
CA ILE A 58 -25.57 -7.18 27.98
C ILE A 58 -25.13 -6.81 26.56
N LEU A 59 -25.50 -7.62 25.57
CA LEU A 59 -25.30 -7.30 24.15
C LEU A 59 -26.50 -6.51 23.64
N ASN A 60 -26.32 -5.19 23.50
CA ASN A 60 -27.38 -4.28 23.07
C ASN A 60 -27.70 -4.39 21.57
N GLN A 61 -26.69 -4.62 20.73
CA GLN A 61 -26.84 -4.68 19.28
C GLN A 61 -25.85 -5.68 18.69
N CYS A 62 -26.35 -6.52 17.78
CA CYS A 62 -25.53 -7.39 16.95
C CYS A 62 -25.90 -7.11 15.48
N LYS A 63 -24.90 -6.76 14.66
CA LYS A 63 -25.06 -6.54 13.22
C LYS A 63 -24.05 -7.41 12.48
N ILE A 64 -24.50 -8.05 11.41
CA ILE A 64 -23.62 -8.80 10.51
C ILE A 64 -23.36 -7.92 9.30
N HIS A 65 -22.09 -7.58 9.09
CA HIS A 65 -21.62 -6.88 7.90
C HIS A 65 -20.90 -7.89 7.01
N LYS A 66 -21.31 -7.99 5.74
CA LYS A 66 -20.56 -8.77 4.75
C LYS A 66 -19.33 -7.96 4.37
N MET A 67 -18.16 -8.45 4.73
CA MET A 67 -16.88 -7.92 4.27
C MET A 67 -16.49 -8.67 2.99
N HIS A 68 -16.11 -7.93 1.97
CA HIS A 68 -15.60 -8.50 0.72
C HIS A 68 -14.09 -8.66 0.81
N SER A 69 -13.59 -9.81 0.34
CA SER A 69 -12.17 -10.10 0.26
C SER A 69 -11.53 -9.42 -0.95
N PHE A 70 -10.20 -9.31 -0.96
CA PHE A 70 -9.45 -8.82 -2.11
C PHE A 70 -9.82 -9.56 -3.41
N LEU A 71 -9.91 -10.89 -3.35
CA LEU A 71 -10.28 -11.70 -4.52
C LEU A 71 -11.71 -11.43 -4.98
N ASP A 72 -12.65 -11.10 -4.09
CA ASP A 72 -14.00 -10.71 -4.50
C ASP A 72 -13.97 -9.44 -5.38
N TYR A 73 -13.08 -8.49 -5.08
CA TYR A 73 -12.89 -7.28 -5.90
C TYR A 73 -12.27 -7.60 -7.25
N ILE A 74 -11.19 -8.39 -7.28
CA ILE A 74 -10.54 -8.80 -8.53
C ILE A 74 -11.50 -9.59 -9.43
N MET A 75 -12.22 -10.57 -8.86
CA MET A 75 -13.23 -11.35 -9.60
C MET A 75 -14.44 -10.50 -10.00
N GLY A 76 -14.71 -9.42 -9.28
CA GLY A 76 -15.70 -8.40 -9.62
C GLY A 76 -15.24 -7.43 -10.71
N GLY A 77 -14.07 -7.63 -11.32
CA GLY A 77 -13.56 -6.80 -12.41
C GLY A 77 -12.83 -5.53 -11.95
N CYS A 78 -12.48 -5.42 -10.66
CA CYS A 78 -11.58 -4.37 -10.19
C CYS A 78 -10.18 -4.59 -10.80
N GLN A 79 -9.67 -3.58 -11.50
CA GLN A 79 -8.35 -3.58 -12.08
C GLN A 79 -7.35 -2.95 -11.13
N ILE A 80 -6.15 -3.54 -11.03
CA ILE A 80 -5.05 -2.97 -10.28
C ILE A 80 -4.12 -2.27 -11.27
N GLN A 81 -4.08 -0.93 -11.23
CA GLN A 81 -3.19 -0.14 -12.05
C GLN A 81 -1.86 0.06 -11.33
N PHE A 82 -0.78 -0.42 -11.94
CA PHE A 82 0.55 -0.32 -11.36
C PHE A 82 1.36 0.79 -12.05
N THR A 83 1.88 1.72 -11.26
CA THR A 83 2.75 2.80 -11.72
C THR A 83 4.11 2.68 -11.05
N VAL A 84 5.17 2.85 -11.83
CA VAL A 84 6.56 2.79 -11.34
C VAL A 84 7.17 4.18 -11.31
N ALA A 85 7.89 4.50 -10.25
CA ALA A 85 8.68 5.71 -10.11
C ALA A 85 10.12 5.35 -9.73
N ILE A 86 11.07 5.80 -10.55
CA ILE A 86 12.50 5.50 -10.40
C ILE A 86 13.24 6.77 -9.98
N ASP A 87 13.99 6.67 -8.90
CA ASP A 87 14.89 7.71 -8.45
C ASP A 87 16.09 7.83 -9.40
N PHE A 88 16.29 9.02 -9.96
CA PHE A 88 17.44 9.39 -10.78
C PHE A 88 18.26 10.53 -10.15
N THR A 89 18.31 10.59 -8.82
CA THR A 89 19.11 11.57 -8.10
C THR A 89 20.60 11.25 -8.13
N ALA A 90 21.42 12.26 -7.89
CA ALA A 90 22.87 12.20 -7.94
C ALA A 90 23.49 11.35 -6.82
N SER A 91 22.76 11.03 -5.74
CA SER A 91 23.19 10.10 -4.69
C SER A 91 23.51 8.71 -5.24
N ASN A 92 22.84 8.31 -6.32
CA ASN A 92 23.07 7.04 -7.02
C ASN A 92 24.46 6.95 -7.68
N GLY A 93 25.16 8.08 -7.85
CA GLY A 93 26.46 8.17 -8.51
C GLY A 93 26.37 8.10 -10.04
N ASP A 94 27.45 8.51 -10.72
CA ASP A 94 27.53 8.55 -12.18
C ASP A 94 27.31 7.15 -12.80
N PRO A 95 26.28 6.94 -13.65
CA PRO A 95 25.97 5.64 -14.25
C PRO A 95 27.10 4.99 -15.06
N ARG A 96 28.13 5.77 -15.43
CA ARG A 96 29.33 5.27 -16.13
C ARG A 96 30.33 4.60 -15.17
N ASN A 97 30.23 4.88 -13.87
CA ASN A 97 31.08 4.30 -12.84
C ASN A 97 30.48 2.97 -12.35
N SER A 98 31.32 1.94 -12.23
CA SER A 98 30.93 0.62 -11.72
C SER A 98 30.41 0.62 -10.28
N CYS A 99 30.69 1.68 -9.52
CA CYS A 99 30.17 1.85 -8.16
C CYS A 99 28.77 2.48 -8.09
N SER A 100 28.23 2.99 -9.21
CA SER A 100 26.89 3.60 -9.25
C SER A 100 25.80 2.55 -9.07
N LEU A 101 24.73 2.91 -8.35
CA LEU A 101 23.53 2.08 -8.23
C LEU A 101 22.77 1.95 -9.56
N HIS A 102 23.00 2.87 -10.49
CA HIS A 102 22.47 2.82 -11.85
C HIS A 102 23.44 2.20 -12.87
N TYR A 103 24.59 1.70 -12.45
CA TYR A 103 25.54 1.10 -13.38
C TYR A 103 24.91 -0.07 -14.16
N ILE A 104 24.97 -0.01 -15.48
CA ILE A 104 24.45 -1.07 -16.36
C ILE A 104 25.57 -2.07 -16.65
N HIS A 105 25.71 -3.07 -15.79
CA HIS A 105 26.72 -4.11 -15.95
C HIS A 105 26.29 -5.13 -17.04
N PRO A 106 27.19 -5.58 -17.93
CA PRO A 106 26.85 -6.45 -19.06
C PRO A 106 26.34 -7.84 -18.67
N TYR A 107 26.68 -8.33 -17.47
CA TYR A 107 26.32 -9.68 -17.01
C TYR A 107 25.43 -9.72 -15.76
N GLN A 108 25.20 -8.60 -15.10
CA GLN A 108 24.48 -8.59 -13.83
C GLN A 108 23.58 -7.36 -13.73
N PRO A 109 22.26 -7.51 -13.49
CA PRO A 109 21.40 -6.36 -13.31
C PRO A 109 21.74 -5.64 -11.99
N ASN A 110 21.59 -4.32 -12.00
CA ASN A 110 21.67 -3.50 -10.80
C ASN A 110 20.43 -3.70 -9.89
N GLU A 111 20.42 -3.09 -8.72
CA GLU A 111 19.34 -3.28 -7.73
C GLU A 111 17.99 -2.74 -8.24
N TYR A 112 17.97 -1.62 -8.97
CA TYR A 112 16.76 -1.09 -9.61
C TYR A 112 16.16 -2.10 -10.59
N LEU A 113 16.97 -2.61 -11.53
CA LEU A 113 16.53 -3.60 -12.52
C LEU A 113 16.02 -4.88 -11.85
N LYS A 114 16.69 -5.36 -10.79
CA LYS A 114 16.24 -6.54 -10.05
C LYS A 114 14.89 -6.31 -9.38
N ALA A 115 14.67 -5.13 -8.78
CA ALA A 115 13.41 -4.78 -8.15
C ALA A 115 12.28 -4.67 -9.19
N LEU A 116 12.52 -3.99 -10.31
CA LEU A 116 11.57 -3.86 -11.41
C LEU A 116 11.13 -5.22 -11.94
N VAL A 117 12.09 -6.12 -12.20
CA VAL A 117 11.78 -7.48 -12.69
C VAL A 117 10.99 -8.26 -11.66
N ALA A 118 11.45 -8.29 -10.40
CA ALA A 118 10.80 -9.09 -9.37
C ALA A 118 9.35 -8.66 -9.10
N VAL A 119 9.10 -7.35 -9.03
CA VAL A 119 7.77 -6.81 -8.73
C VAL A 119 6.88 -6.83 -9.98
N GLY A 120 7.42 -6.42 -11.13
CA GLY A 120 6.68 -6.41 -12.40
C GLY A 120 6.23 -7.80 -12.85
N GLU A 121 7.02 -8.84 -12.61
CA GLU A 121 6.65 -10.22 -12.96
C GLU A 121 5.40 -10.72 -12.22
N ILE A 122 5.14 -10.23 -11.00
CA ILE A 122 3.96 -10.61 -10.21
C ILE A 122 2.79 -9.65 -10.46
N CYS A 123 3.05 -8.34 -10.53
CA CYS A 123 1.98 -7.34 -10.65
C CYS A 123 1.26 -7.40 -12.00
N GLN A 124 1.94 -7.82 -13.07
CA GLN A 124 1.35 -7.97 -14.42
C GLN A 124 0.19 -8.99 -14.51
N ASP A 125 -0.01 -9.82 -13.50
CA ASP A 125 -1.13 -10.76 -13.45
C ASP A 125 -2.43 -10.11 -12.92
N TYR A 126 -2.32 -8.94 -12.29
CA TYR A 126 -3.44 -8.17 -11.74
C TYR A 126 -3.82 -6.95 -12.58
N ASP A 127 -2.99 -6.62 -13.58
CA ASP A 127 -3.22 -5.56 -14.54
C ASP A 127 -3.76 -6.16 -15.86
N SER A 128 -4.83 -5.58 -16.40
CA SER A 128 -5.52 -6.11 -17.57
C SER A 128 -4.84 -5.80 -18.90
N ASP A 129 -4.25 -4.61 -19.02
CA ASP A 129 -3.53 -4.20 -20.24
C ASP A 129 -2.02 -4.50 -20.12
N LYS A 130 -1.55 -4.71 -18.88
CA LYS A 130 -0.15 -5.01 -18.53
C LYS A 130 0.80 -3.86 -18.89
N MET A 131 0.26 -2.66 -19.07
CA MET A 131 1.00 -1.47 -19.45
C MET A 131 1.19 -0.62 -18.20
N PHE A 132 2.44 -0.52 -17.74
CA PHE A 132 2.75 0.27 -16.55
C PHE A 132 3.25 1.65 -16.97
N PRO A 133 2.59 2.74 -16.51
CA PRO A 133 3.19 4.05 -16.54
C PRO A 133 4.49 4.03 -15.73
N ALA A 134 5.58 4.50 -16.35
CA ALA A 134 6.88 4.56 -15.71
C ALA A 134 7.39 5.99 -15.68
N PHE A 135 7.69 6.47 -14.48
CA PHE A 135 8.14 7.82 -14.20
C PHE A 135 9.52 7.82 -13.55
N GLY A 136 10.21 8.93 -13.72
CA GLY A 136 11.47 9.23 -13.05
C GLY A 136 11.35 10.49 -12.21
N PHE A 137 12.20 10.61 -11.18
CA PHE A 137 12.26 11.82 -10.35
C PHE A 137 13.70 12.17 -9.96
N GLY A 138 13.95 13.45 -9.68
CA GLY A 138 15.23 13.92 -9.17
C GLY A 138 16.33 14.11 -10.24
N ALA A 139 15.96 14.19 -11.51
CA ALA A 139 16.89 14.41 -12.61
C ALA A 139 16.57 15.66 -13.41
N ARG A 140 17.57 16.17 -14.13
CA ARG A 140 17.39 17.19 -15.16
C ARG A 140 17.14 16.51 -16.50
N ILE A 141 16.01 16.83 -17.12
CA ILE A 141 15.55 16.21 -18.36
C ILE A 141 15.85 17.08 -19.59
N PRO A 142 16.31 16.52 -20.72
CA PRO A 142 16.46 17.27 -21.96
C PRO A 142 15.09 17.72 -22.51
N PRO A 143 15.04 18.75 -23.36
CA PRO A 143 16.16 19.54 -23.88
C PRO A 143 16.60 20.72 -22.99
N GLU A 144 15.74 21.23 -22.11
CA GLU A 144 16.05 22.40 -21.26
C GLU A 144 16.89 22.07 -20.01
N TYR A 145 17.03 20.80 -19.67
CA TYR A 145 17.71 20.32 -18.45
C TYR A 145 17.15 20.96 -17.17
N LYS A 146 15.83 21.12 -17.12
CA LYS A 146 15.11 21.50 -15.91
C LYS A 146 14.96 20.29 -14.99
N VAL A 147 15.07 20.53 -13.69
CA VAL A 147 14.85 19.51 -12.67
C VAL A 147 13.38 19.09 -12.73
N SER A 148 13.15 17.78 -12.80
CA SER A 148 11.82 17.18 -12.76
C SER A 148 11.75 16.09 -11.69
N HIS A 149 10.57 15.93 -11.09
CA HIS A 149 10.29 15.00 -10.00
C HIS A 149 9.16 14.01 -10.33
N ASP A 150 8.74 13.95 -11.61
CA ASP A 150 7.61 13.13 -12.05
C ASP A 150 7.58 12.92 -13.57
N PHE A 151 8.72 12.97 -14.27
CA PHE A 151 8.76 12.89 -15.75
C PHE A 151 8.55 11.46 -16.27
N ALA A 152 7.91 11.30 -17.43
CA ALA A 152 7.77 10.01 -18.09
C ALA A 152 9.14 9.51 -18.61
N ILE A 153 9.56 8.29 -18.24
CA ILE A 153 10.91 7.80 -18.61
C ILE A 153 11.07 7.52 -20.11
N ASN A 154 9.95 7.38 -20.83
CA ASN A 154 9.91 7.26 -22.28
C ASN A 154 9.98 8.64 -23.00
N PHE A 155 10.02 9.75 -22.25
CA PHE A 155 9.96 11.13 -22.73
C PHE A 155 8.68 11.48 -23.51
N ASN A 156 7.60 10.76 -23.26
CA ASN A 156 6.27 11.03 -23.80
C ASN A 156 5.28 11.25 -22.65
N GLU A 157 5.06 12.51 -22.29
CA GLU A 157 4.11 12.87 -21.22
C GLU A 157 2.65 12.58 -21.59
N ASP A 158 2.32 12.57 -22.89
CA ASP A 158 0.95 12.27 -23.36
C ASP A 158 0.63 10.76 -23.25
N ASN A 159 1.66 9.91 -23.30
CA ASN A 159 1.52 8.49 -23.09
C ASN A 159 2.74 7.93 -22.34
N PRO A 160 2.72 7.91 -20.99
CA PRO A 160 3.83 7.45 -20.16
C PRO A 160 3.98 5.92 -20.10
N GLU A 161 3.11 5.17 -20.77
CA GLU A 161 3.14 3.71 -20.79
C GLU A 161 4.30 3.17 -21.63
N CYS A 162 4.96 2.13 -21.14
CA CYS A 162 6.03 1.44 -21.85
C CYS A 162 5.48 0.28 -22.70
N ALA A 163 5.41 0.44 -24.03
CA ALA A 163 4.88 -0.58 -24.94
C ALA A 163 5.87 -1.73 -25.23
N GLY A 164 5.52 -2.98 -24.92
CA GLY A 164 6.28 -4.16 -25.37
C GLY A 164 5.80 -5.51 -24.79
N ASN A 165 6.04 -6.58 -25.57
CA ASN A 165 5.40 -7.91 -25.46
C ASN A 165 5.75 -8.71 -24.18
N ALA A 166 6.68 -8.22 -23.34
CA ALA A 166 7.09 -8.79 -22.06
C ALA A 166 7.52 -7.65 -21.11
N HIS A 167 6.56 -7.14 -20.35
CA HIS A 167 6.51 -5.78 -19.77
C HIS A 167 7.61 -5.46 -18.76
N SER A 168 8.01 -6.39 -17.88
CA SER A 168 9.16 -6.18 -16.98
C SER A 168 10.46 -5.90 -17.75
N ARG A 169 10.59 -6.44 -18.97
CA ARG A 169 11.73 -6.17 -19.86
C ARG A 169 11.59 -4.85 -20.61
N THR A 170 10.37 -4.39 -20.87
CA THR A 170 10.12 -3.09 -21.53
C THR A 170 10.51 -1.95 -20.61
N ASP A 171 10.09 -1.96 -19.35
CA ASP A 171 10.51 -0.95 -18.37
C ASP A 171 12.02 -0.97 -18.16
N CYS A 172 12.62 -2.16 -18.12
CA CYS A 172 14.08 -2.32 -18.08
C CYS A 172 14.77 -1.69 -19.30
N HIS A 173 14.22 -1.90 -20.51
CA HIS A 173 14.76 -1.34 -21.74
C HIS A 173 14.60 0.18 -21.81
N THR A 174 13.44 0.70 -21.42
CA THR A 174 13.17 2.15 -21.37
C THR A 174 14.07 2.82 -20.34
N TYR A 175 14.22 2.22 -19.16
CA TYR A 175 15.15 2.65 -18.12
C TYR A 175 16.60 2.69 -18.64
N GLN A 176 17.07 1.62 -19.29
CA GLN A 176 18.41 1.58 -19.89
C GLN A 176 18.61 2.62 -20.99
N SER A 177 17.56 2.94 -21.74
CA SER A 177 17.59 3.88 -22.86
C SER A 177 17.48 5.35 -22.41
N CYS A 178 16.81 5.61 -21.29
CA CYS A 178 16.61 6.96 -20.77
C CYS A 178 17.81 7.44 -19.95
N LEU A 179 18.40 6.54 -19.16
CA LEU A 179 19.48 6.84 -18.21
C LEU A 179 20.66 7.62 -18.83
N PRO A 180 21.19 7.31 -20.03
CA PRO A 180 22.29 8.07 -20.64
C PRO A 180 21.91 9.50 -21.07
N LYS A 181 20.62 9.80 -21.19
CA LYS A 181 20.10 11.10 -21.63
C LYS A 181 19.81 12.04 -20.45
N LEU A 182 19.76 11.49 -19.24
CA LEU A 182 19.45 12.23 -18.01
C LEU A 182 20.71 12.80 -17.36
N GLN A 183 20.59 13.96 -16.73
CA GLN A 183 21.58 14.43 -15.78
C GLN A 183 21.04 14.18 -14.36
N LEU A 184 21.62 13.20 -13.67
CA LEU A 184 21.26 12.91 -12.27
C LEU A 184 21.47 14.16 -11.42
N TYR A 185 20.49 14.50 -10.58
CA TYR A 185 20.51 15.76 -9.83
C TYR A 185 19.82 15.58 -8.46
N GLY A 186 19.21 16.61 -7.91
CA GLY A 186 18.45 16.53 -6.67
C GLY A 186 17.55 17.75 -6.51
N PRO A 187 16.79 17.84 -5.42
CA PRO A 187 16.74 16.93 -4.27
C PRO A 187 15.98 15.61 -4.54
N THR A 188 15.93 14.72 -3.54
CA THR A 188 15.11 13.50 -3.57
C THR A 188 13.70 13.86 -3.09
N ASN A 189 12.87 14.37 -4.00
CA ASN A 189 11.49 14.74 -3.71
C ASN A 189 10.52 13.73 -4.32
N ILE A 190 9.65 13.14 -3.49
CA ILE A 190 8.69 12.11 -3.92
C ILE A 190 7.23 12.57 -3.80
N ALA A 191 6.95 13.70 -3.12
CA ALA A 191 5.59 14.23 -3.06
C ALA A 191 4.97 14.48 -4.44
N PRO A 192 5.70 15.01 -5.46
CA PRO A 192 5.13 15.25 -6.79
C PRO A 192 4.60 13.99 -7.47
N ILE A 193 5.33 12.88 -7.40
CA ILE A 193 4.91 11.63 -8.04
C ILE A 193 3.74 10.97 -7.30
N ILE A 194 3.70 11.05 -5.96
CA ILE A 194 2.55 10.61 -5.17
C ILE A 194 1.30 11.42 -5.57
N GLN A 195 1.44 12.75 -5.69
CA GLN A 195 0.34 13.63 -6.09
C GLN A 195 -0.14 13.37 -7.52
N LYS A 196 0.78 13.08 -8.45
CA LYS A 196 0.42 12.72 -9.84
C LYS A 196 -0.47 11.48 -9.89
N VAL A 197 -0.11 10.40 -9.20
CA VAL A 197 -0.93 9.17 -9.19
C VAL A 197 -2.20 9.36 -8.35
N ALA A 198 -2.13 10.10 -7.25
CA ALA A 198 -3.31 10.46 -6.45
C ALA A 198 -4.35 11.23 -7.27
N LYS A 199 -3.93 12.08 -8.22
CA LYS A 199 -4.86 12.77 -9.12
C LYS A 199 -5.65 11.76 -9.97
N SER A 200 -4.98 10.78 -10.59
CA SER A 200 -5.67 9.71 -11.34
C SER A 200 -6.60 8.89 -10.45
N ALA A 201 -6.15 8.52 -9.25
CA ALA A 201 -6.97 7.79 -8.28
C ALA A 201 -8.19 8.60 -7.82
N SER A 202 -8.10 9.94 -7.76
CA SER A 202 -9.20 10.81 -7.39
C SER A 202 -10.33 10.82 -8.43
N GLU A 203 -10.01 10.65 -9.71
CA GLU A 203 -11.02 10.62 -10.78
C GLU A 203 -11.93 9.38 -10.63
N GLU A 204 -11.35 8.24 -10.24
CA GLU A 204 -12.08 7.00 -9.96
C GLU A 204 -13.04 7.12 -8.76
N THR A 205 -12.76 7.99 -7.79
CA THR A 205 -13.69 8.18 -6.64
C THR A 205 -15.08 8.65 -7.05
N ASN A 206 -15.20 9.30 -8.22
CA ASN A 206 -16.48 9.81 -8.74
C ASN A 206 -17.38 8.69 -9.28
N THR A 207 -16.82 7.56 -9.70
CA THR A 207 -17.60 6.43 -10.24
C THR A 207 -18.41 5.73 -9.15
N LYS A 208 -17.92 5.79 -7.89
CA LYS A 208 -18.45 5.05 -6.73
C LYS A 208 -18.48 3.54 -6.94
N GLU A 209 -17.67 3.05 -7.86
CA GLU A 209 -17.52 1.64 -8.18
C GLU A 209 -16.12 1.17 -7.75
N ALA A 210 -15.97 -0.14 -7.56
CA ALA A 210 -14.65 -0.75 -7.38
C ALA A 210 -14.11 -1.16 -8.75
N SER A 211 -13.83 -0.17 -9.59
CA SER A 211 -13.41 -0.39 -10.98
C SER A 211 -11.89 -0.38 -11.09
N GLN A 212 -11.22 0.58 -10.44
CA GLN A 212 -9.77 0.73 -10.49
C GLN A 212 -9.16 1.02 -9.11
N TYR A 213 -8.02 0.40 -8.83
CA TYR A 213 -7.19 0.66 -7.66
C TYR A 213 -5.75 0.89 -8.09
N PHE A 214 -5.11 1.92 -7.56
CA PHE A 214 -3.81 2.40 -8.03
C PHE A 214 -2.70 1.98 -7.06
N ILE A 215 -1.59 1.48 -7.59
CA ILE A 215 -0.40 1.16 -6.80
C ILE A 215 0.77 1.93 -7.39
N LEU A 216 1.41 2.75 -6.57
CA LEU A 216 2.65 3.46 -6.92
C LEU A 216 3.85 2.76 -6.29
N LEU A 217 4.71 2.15 -7.11
CA LEU A 217 6.00 1.61 -6.69
C LEU A 217 7.10 2.66 -6.86
N ILE A 218 7.71 3.08 -5.77
CA ILE A 218 8.84 4.00 -5.73
C ILE A 218 10.12 3.21 -5.45
N LEU A 219 11.10 3.31 -6.35
CA LEU A 219 12.45 2.81 -6.14
C LEU A 219 13.36 3.99 -5.82
N THR A 220 14.01 4.00 -4.66
CA THR A 220 14.89 5.11 -4.23
C THR A 220 16.10 4.61 -3.48
N ASP A 221 17.23 5.32 -3.60
CA ASP A 221 18.47 4.96 -2.90
C ASP A 221 18.64 5.64 -1.55
N GLY A 222 17.70 6.50 -1.12
CA GLY A 222 17.79 7.08 0.22
C GLY A 222 16.93 8.31 0.47
N VAL A 223 17.35 9.02 1.51
CA VAL A 223 16.69 10.11 2.26
C VAL A 223 15.78 11.01 1.41
N ILE A 224 14.49 11.00 1.76
CA ILE A 224 13.49 11.90 1.19
C ILE A 224 13.75 13.31 1.73
N THR A 225 13.89 14.29 0.84
CA THR A 225 14.18 15.67 1.23
C THR A 225 12.90 16.46 1.54
N ASP A 226 11.79 16.13 0.88
CA ASP A 226 10.48 16.78 1.01
C ASP A 226 9.54 16.05 1.99
N MET A 227 10.05 15.63 3.15
CA MET A 227 9.27 14.83 4.12
C MET A 227 7.95 15.49 4.56
N ALA A 228 7.91 16.82 4.70
CA ALA A 228 6.68 17.52 5.07
C ALA A 228 5.60 17.41 3.97
N ASP A 229 5.99 17.65 2.73
CA ASP A 229 5.09 17.58 1.57
C ASP A 229 4.70 16.13 1.26
N THR A 230 5.63 15.19 1.43
CA THR A 230 5.39 13.74 1.29
C THR A 230 4.35 13.26 2.30
N ARG A 231 4.44 13.70 3.57
CA ARG A 231 3.44 13.38 4.60
C ARG A 231 2.07 13.97 4.26
N GLU A 232 2.01 15.19 3.74
CA GLU A 232 0.75 15.79 3.29
C GLU A 232 0.15 15.03 2.09
N ALA A 233 0.98 14.63 1.12
CA ALA A 233 0.58 13.84 -0.03
C ALA A 233 0.04 12.46 0.38
N ILE A 234 0.68 11.76 1.32
CA ILE A 234 0.24 10.46 1.85
C ILE A 234 -1.09 10.59 2.61
N VAL A 235 -1.23 11.61 3.47
CA VAL A 235 -2.50 11.86 4.18
C VAL A 235 -3.64 12.12 3.19
N HIS A 236 -3.40 12.91 2.15
CA HIS A 236 -4.37 13.11 1.08
C HIS A 236 -4.69 11.79 0.34
N ALA A 237 -3.66 11.06 -0.10
CA ALA A 237 -3.81 9.80 -0.82
C ALA A 237 -4.53 8.71 0.01
N SER A 238 -4.46 8.77 1.34
CA SER A 238 -5.18 7.83 2.23
C SER A 238 -6.70 7.88 2.05
N HIS A 239 -7.25 8.92 1.42
CA HIS A 239 -8.68 9.04 1.13
C HIS A 239 -9.09 8.46 -0.23
N LEU A 240 -8.14 8.04 -1.06
CA LEU A 240 -8.30 7.64 -2.47
C LEU A 240 -8.09 6.13 -2.65
N PRO A 241 -8.48 5.50 -3.78
CA PRO A 241 -8.22 4.08 -4.04
C PRO A 241 -6.75 3.85 -4.46
N MET A 242 -5.81 4.09 -3.54
CA MET A 242 -4.38 4.11 -3.84
C MET A 242 -3.53 3.50 -2.70
N SER A 243 -2.46 2.80 -3.09
CA SER A 243 -1.35 2.37 -2.22
C SER A 243 -0.02 2.90 -2.75
N VAL A 244 0.95 3.06 -1.84
CA VAL A 244 2.32 3.45 -2.14
C VAL A 244 3.26 2.37 -1.62
N ILE A 245 4.15 1.87 -2.45
CA ILE A 245 5.18 0.91 -2.04
C ILE A 245 6.52 1.55 -2.29
N ILE A 246 7.37 1.62 -1.28
CA ILE A 246 8.71 2.19 -1.35
C ILE A 246 9.73 1.06 -1.20
N VAL A 247 10.55 0.85 -2.22
CA VAL A 247 11.66 -0.10 -2.18
C VAL A 247 12.97 0.65 -2.08
N GLY A 248 13.64 0.52 -0.93
CA GLY A 248 14.93 1.15 -0.68
C GLY A 248 16.08 0.33 -1.26
N VAL A 249 16.79 0.88 -2.25
CA VAL A 249 17.98 0.26 -2.86
C VAL A 249 19.27 0.81 -2.26
N GLY A 250 20.35 0.04 -2.33
CA GLY A 250 21.63 0.44 -1.75
C GLY A 250 21.67 0.38 -0.23
N ASN A 251 22.60 1.17 0.34
CA ASN A 251 23.03 1.05 1.74
C ASN A 251 22.80 2.32 2.58
N ALA A 252 21.96 3.26 2.13
CA ALA A 252 21.65 4.49 2.86
C ALA A 252 20.89 4.24 4.19
N ASP A 253 20.68 5.29 4.96
CA ASP A 253 19.76 5.27 6.10
C ASP A 253 18.31 5.35 5.59
N PHE A 254 17.46 4.43 6.05
CA PHE A 254 16.05 4.34 5.66
C PHE A 254 15.09 4.64 6.82
N SER A 255 15.59 5.28 7.88
CA SER A 255 14.77 5.65 9.05
C SER A 255 13.54 6.49 8.65
N ASP A 256 13.69 7.40 7.68
CA ASP A 256 12.56 8.22 7.18
C ASP A 256 11.49 7.37 6.50
N MET A 257 11.87 6.32 5.77
CA MET A 257 10.94 5.44 5.05
C MET A 257 10.21 4.52 6.03
N GLN A 258 10.91 4.05 7.07
CA GLN A 258 10.29 3.30 8.17
C GLN A 258 9.26 4.15 8.92
N MET A 259 9.52 5.45 9.07
CA MET A 259 8.54 6.38 9.66
C MET A 259 7.27 6.51 8.78
N LEU A 260 7.38 6.34 7.46
CA LEU A 260 6.22 6.42 6.55
C LEU A 260 5.37 5.14 6.52
N ASP A 261 5.95 3.99 6.85
CA ASP A 261 5.37 2.63 6.78
C ASP A 261 4.21 2.38 7.76
N GLY A 262 3.85 3.34 8.63
CA GLY A 262 2.66 3.28 9.49
C GLY A 262 2.68 2.25 10.64
N ASP A 263 3.54 1.22 10.57
CA ASP A 263 3.66 0.13 11.53
C ASP A 263 4.00 0.59 12.97
N ASP A 264 4.84 1.61 13.11
CA ASP A 264 5.28 2.15 14.40
C ASP A 264 4.39 3.30 14.92
N GLY A 265 3.30 3.63 14.22
CA GLY A 265 2.32 4.61 14.67
C GLY A 265 1.60 5.37 13.56
N ILE A 266 0.55 6.10 13.94
CA ILE A 266 -0.28 6.83 12.99
C ILE A 266 0.50 8.01 12.40
N LEU A 267 0.84 7.91 11.11
CA LEU A 267 1.42 9.01 10.34
C LEU A 267 0.48 10.21 10.35
N ARG A 268 1.03 11.41 10.50
CA ARG A 268 0.27 12.67 10.52
C ARG A 268 0.81 13.65 9.50
N SER A 269 -0.03 14.54 8.97
CA SER A 269 0.42 15.69 8.18
C SER A 269 1.16 16.70 9.08
N PRO A 270 1.90 17.66 8.51
CA PRO A 270 2.46 18.79 9.27
C PRO A 270 1.41 19.59 10.05
N LYS A 271 0.15 19.56 9.61
CA LYS A 271 -1.01 20.20 10.27
C LYS A 271 -1.59 19.35 11.43
N GLY A 272 -1.08 18.15 11.65
CA GLY A 272 -1.48 17.24 12.73
C GLY A 272 -2.59 16.25 12.36
N GLU A 273 -3.10 16.30 11.13
CA GLU A 273 -4.16 15.42 10.64
C GLU A 273 -3.62 14.00 10.47
N PRO A 274 -4.24 12.97 11.06
CA PRO A 274 -3.81 11.59 10.89
C PRO A 274 -4.17 11.04 9.51
N VAL A 275 -3.38 10.08 9.01
CA VAL A 275 -3.80 9.24 7.88
C VAL A 275 -5.11 8.53 8.21
N LEU A 276 -6.00 8.41 7.23
CA LEU A 276 -7.29 7.74 7.41
C LEU A 276 -7.14 6.21 7.51
N ARG A 277 -6.17 5.69 6.77
CA ARG A 277 -5.82 4.29 6.64
C ARG A 277 -4.34 4.20 6.32
N ASP A 278 -3.72 3.07 6.64
CA ASP A 278 -2.37 2.79 6.20
C ASP A 278 -2.35 2.47 4.71
N ILE A 279 -1.40 3.05 3.99
CA ILE A 279 -1.28 2.93 2.53
C ILE A 279 0.16 2.76 2.07
N VAL A 280 1.14 2.88 2.97
CA VAL A 280 2.55 2.86 2.61
C VAL A 280 3.11 1.53 3.05
N GLN A 281 3.83 0.86 2.15
CA GLN A 281 4.68 -0.27 2.51
C GLN A 281 6.14 0.09 2.20
N PHE A 282 7.04 -0.05 3.17
CA PHE A 282 8.47 0.06 2.96
C PHE A 282 9.18 -1.30 2.95
N VAL A 283 9.99 -1.54 1.91
CA VAL A 283 10.79 -2.76 1.79
C VAL A 283 12.25 -2.44 1.45
N PRO A 284 13.21 -2.64 2.36
CA PRO A 284 14.62 -2.46 2.05
C PRO A 284 15.13 -3.63 1.18
N PHE A 285 15.49 -3.35 -0.07
CA PHE A 285 15.95 -4.34 -1.05
C PHE A 285 17.18 -5.13 -0.54
N ARG A 286 18.01 -4.51 0.31
CA ARG A 286 19.20 -5.15 0.89
C ARG A 286 18.91 -6.46 1.63
N ASN A 287 17.70 -6.61 2.17
CA ASN A 287 17.27 -7.83 2.87
C ASN A 287 17.02 -9.02 1.91
N PHE A 288 16.95 -8.75 0.60
CA PHE A 288 16.57 -9.71 -0.43
C PHE A 288 17.66 -9.95 -1.49
N LYS A 289 18.89 -9.43 -1.31
CA LYS A 289 19.99 -9.55 -2.28
C LYS A 289 20.30 -10.99 -2.72
N HIS A 290 20.08 -11.96 -1.83
CA HIS A 290 20.29 -13.39 -2.07
C HIS A 290 18.98 -14.20 -2.04
N ALA A 291 17.84 -13.52 -1.95
CA ALA A 291 16.53 -14.17 -1.95
C ALA A 291 16.03 -14.38 -3.37
N SER A 292 15.02 -15.24 -3.53
CA SER A 292 14.34 -15.38 -4.82
C SER A 292 13.52 -14.11 -5.14
N PRO A 293 13.30 -13.79 -6.43
CA PRO A 293 12.41 -12.69 -6.82
C PRO A 293 11.02 -12.78 -6.18
N ALA A 294 10.50 -14.01 -6.05
CA ALA A 294 9.22 -14.27 -5.38
C ALA A 294 9.21 -13.88 -3.89
N ALA A 295 10.34 -13.98 -3.19
CA ALA A 295 10.42 -13.57 -1.79
C ALA A 295 10.35 -12.04 -1.64
N LEU A 296 11.04 -11.30 -2.52
CA LEU A 296 10.95 -9.84 -2.56
C LEU A 296 9.52 -9.40 -2.89
N ALA A 297 8.95 -9.93 -3.97
CA ALA A 297 7.62 -9.56 -4.42
C ALA A 297 6.52 -9.92 -3.39
N LYS A 298 6.67 -11.06 -2.68
CA LYS A 298 5.80 -11.39 -1.54
C LYS A 298 5.84 -10.33 -0.44
N SER A 299 7.02 -9.79 -0.13
CA SER A 299 7.16 -8.74 0.89
C SER A 299 6.58 -7.40 0.40
N VAL A 300 6.83 -7.06 -0.86
CA VAL A 300 6.34 -5.82 -1.50
C VAL A 300 4.81 -5.77 -1.59
N LEU A 301 4.17 -6.92 -1.84
CA LEU A 301 2.72 -7.00 -2.03
C LEU A 301 1.97 -7.52 -0.80
N ALA A 302 2.63 -7.65 0.35
CA ALA A 302 2.06 -8.29 1.54
C ALA A 302 0.81 -7.55 2.05
N GLU A 303 0.84 -6.23 2.06
CA GLU A 303 -0.21 -5.39 2.65
C GLU A 303 -1.26 -4.92 1.65
N VAL A 304 -0.93 -4.88 0.36
CA VAL A 304 -1.81 -4.38 -0.70
C VAL A 304 -3.22 -5.00 -0.64
N PRO A 305 -3.41 -6.32 -0.49
CA PRO A 305 -4.75 -6.91 -0.39
C PRO A 305 -5.59 -6.33 0.75
N ASN A 306 -4.98 -6.09 1.91
CA ASN A 306 -5.67 -5.49 3.06
C ASN A 306 -5.98 -4.01 2.80
N GLN A 307 -5.03 -3.26 2.25
CA GLN A 307 -5.21 -1.84 1.92
C GLN A 307 -6.35 -1.61 0.91
N VAL A 308 -6.55 -2.53 -0.04
CA VAL A 308 -7.69 -2.53 -0.99
C VAL A 308 -9.01 -2.81 -0.27
N VAL A 309 -9.03 -3.86 0.56
CA VAL A 309 -10.20 -4.28 1.33
C VAL A 309 -10.65 -3.18 2.30
N ASP A 310 -9.71 -2.56 3.00
CA ASP A 310 -9.96 -1.51 3.98
C ASP A 310 -10.55 -0.26 3.31
N TYR A 311 -10.04 0.10 2.14
CA TYR A 311 -10.58 1.22 1.36
C TYR A 311 -12.04 0.95 0.94
N TYR A 312 -12.29 -0.11 0.17
CA TYR A 312 -13.62 -0.31 -0.42
C TYR A 312 -14.67 -0.70 0.62
N ASN A 313 -14.35 -1.61 1.56
CA ASN A 313 -15.30 -1.94 2.61
C ASN A 313 -15.53 -0.75 3.56
N GLY A 314 -14.49 0.02 3.87
CA GLY A 314 -14.60 1.25 4.67
C GLY A 314 -15.51 2.31 4.04
N LYS A 315 -15.54 2.36 2.70
CA LYS A 315 -16.45 3.23 1.92
C LYS A 315 -17.82 2.58 1.63
N GLY A 316 -18.03 1.32 2.01
CA GLY A 316 -19.24 0.56 1.69
C GLY A 316 -19.41 0.25 0.21
N ILE A 317 -18.33 0.32 -0.57
CA ILE A 317 -18.30 0.01 -2.00
C ILE A 317 -18.15 -1.50 -2.17
N LYS A 318 -19.08 -2.09 -2.93
CA LYS A 318 -19.12 -3.53 -3.17
C LYS A 318 -18.45 -3.89 -4.50
N PRO A 319 -17.86 -5.08 -4.62
CA PRO A 319 -17.40 -5.59 -5.90
C PRO A 319 -18.58 -5.74 -6.87
N LYS A 320 -18.34 -5.55 -8.18
CA LYS A 320 -19.38 -5.78 -9.19
C LYS A 320 -19.72 -7.27 -9.25
N CYS A 321 -20.98 -7.60 -9.55
CA CYS A 321 -21.43 -8.98 -9.61
C CYS A 321 -21.02 -9.60 -10.96
N MET A 322 -20.50 -10.83 -10.96
CA MET A 322 -20.05 -11.52 -12.19
C MET A 322 -21.13 -11.58 -13.30
N SER A 323 -22.43 -11.53 -12.95
CA SER A 323 -23.52 -11.54 -13.93
C SER A 323 -23.59 -10.30 -14.84
N GLU A 324 -22.97 -9.19 -14.46
CA GLU A 324 -22.90 -7.96 -15.28
C GLU A 324 -21.63 -7.92 -16.17
N TYR A 325 -20.66 -8.79 -15.91
CA TYR A 325 -19.41 -8.87 -16.67
C TYR A 325 -19.60 -9.61 -18.01
N GLU A 326 -20.52 -10.58 -18.07
CA GLU A 326 -20.85 -11.29 -19.31
C GLU A 326 -21.70 -10.46 -20.29
N SER A 327 -22.48 -9.49 -19.80
CA SER A 327 -23.34 -8.66 -20.66
C SER A 327 -22.63 -7.47 -21.30
N SER A 328 -21.47 -7.06 -20.79
CA SER A 328 -20.69 -5.92 -21.29
C SER A 328 -19.64 -6.31 -22.34
N ARG A 329 -19.28 -7.60 -22.45
CA ARG A 329 -18.50 -8.11 -23.59
C ARG A 329 -19.41 -8.49 -24.74
N THR A 330 -19.83 -7.50 -25.52
CA THR A 330 -20.12 -7.76 -26.93
C THR A 330 -18.78 -8.14 -27.56
N LEU A 331 -18.53 -9.44 -27.71
CA LEU A 331 -17.47 -9.96 -28.56
C LEU A 331 -17.67 -9.38 -29.96
N ALA A 332 -16.94 -8.32 -30.27
CA ALA A 332 -16.71 -7.92 -31.64
C ALA A 332 -15.85 -9.03 -32.31
N PRO A 333 -16.16 -9.36 -33.57
CA PRO A 333 -15.75 -10.61 -34.22
C PRO A 333 -14.25 -10.81 -34.39
#